data_AF-A0A9E3NCB6-F1
#
_entry.id   AF-A0A9E3NCB6-F1
#
_cell.length_a   1.000
_cell.length_b   1.000
_cell.length_c   1.000
_cell.angle_alpha   90.00
_cell.angle_beta   90.00
_cell.angle_gamma   90.00
#
_symmetry.space_group_name_H-M   'P 1'
#
loop_
_entity.id
_entity.type
_entity.pdbx_description
1 polymer ?
#
loop_
_entity_poly.entity_id
_entity_poly.type
_entity_poly.pdbx_seq_one_letter_code
_entity_poly.pdbx_strand_id
1 'polypeptide(L)'
;MTKPPPQGDSQRRIVAVTMDEESIGRSGPDIEHERAIAIYDLIEENVFAPEGAGEGPFTLHIGITGNRLMFDIRREDGTAVVAH
;
A
#
# COMPACT_ATOMS: atom_id res chain seq x y z
N MET A 1 25.26 -2.27 6.55
CA MET A 1 24.54 -3.47 7.02
C MET A 1 23.13 -3.41 6.44
N THR A 2 22.91 -3.98 5.25
CA THR A 2 21.56 -4.15 4.70
C THR A 2 20.98 -5.40 5.37
N LYS A 3 20.07 -5.19 6.31
CA LYS A 3 19.33 -6.27 6.96
C LYS A 3 18.61 -7.03 5.82
N PRO A 4 18.81 -8.35 5.65
CA PRO A 4 18.05 -9.10 4.65
C PRO A 4 16.56 -8.96 4.98
N PRO A 5 15.68 -8.81 3.97
CA PRO A 5 14.25 -8.68 4.22
C PRO A 5 13.77 -9.92 5.00
N PRO A 6 12.96 -9.75 6.06
CA PRO A 6 12.49 -10.87 6.86
C PRO A 6 11.65 -11.82 5.98
N GLN A 7 12.18 -13.02 5.71
CA GLN A 7 11.52 -14.10 4.95
C GLN A 7 10.41 -14.81 5.75
N GLY A 8 9.72 -14.12 6.66
CA GLY A 8 8.89 -14.74 7.70
C GLY A 8 7.38 -14.63 7.59
N ASP A 9 6.83 -13.58 6.96
CA ASP A 9 5.38 -13.30 7.00
C ASP A 9 4.86 -12.70 5.68
N SER A 10 5.33 -13.23 4.54
CA SER A 10 4.97 -12.72 3.20
C SER A 10 3.47 -12.73 2.89
N GLN A 11 2.67 -13.43 3.71
CA GLN A 11 1.24 -13.61 3.48
C GLN A 11 0.35 -12.63 4.24
N ARG A 12 0.84 -11.88 5.24
CA ARG A 12 0.01 -10.92 5.99
C ARG A 12 0.58 -9.52 5.92
N ARG A 13 0.80 -9.04 4.70
CA ARG A 13 1.37 -7.72 4.46
C ARG A 13 0.92 -7.13 3.13
N ILE A 14 1.02 -5.81 3.06
CA ILE A 14 1.02 -5.02 1.85
C ILE A 14 2.45 -4.99 1.31
N VAL A 15 2.61 -5.39 0.04
CA VAL A 15 3.90 -5.42 -0.66
C VAL A 15 4.08 -4.24 -1.62
N ALA A 16 3.00 -3.54 -1.96
CA ALA A 16 3.04 -2.34 -2.78
C ALA A 16 1.95 -1.36 -2.35
N VAL A 17 2.31 -0.08 -2.28
CA VAL A 17 1.38 1.02 -2.06
C VAL A 17 1.49 1.99 -3.23
N THR A 18 0.37 2.32 -3.86
CA THR A 18 0.29 3.31 -4.94
C THR A 18 -0.73 4.38 -4.61
N MET A 19 -0.58 5.56 -5.21
CA MET A 19 -1.47 6.70 -4.98
C MET A 19 -2.05 7.18 -6.29
N ASP A 20 -3.33 7.54 -6.28
CA ASP A 20 -4.02 8.13 -7.42
C ASP A 20 -3.55 9.59 -7.60
N GLU A 21 -2.62 9.80 -8.52
CA GLU A 21 -2.07 11.13 -8.80
C GLU A 21 -3.13 12.12 -9.29
N GLU A 22 -4.17 11.64 -9.96
CA GLU A 22 -5.24 12.47 -10.52
C GLU A 22 -6.10 13.06 -9.41
N SER A 23 -6.46 12.26 -8.41
CA SER A 23 -7.29 12.68 -7.27
C SER A 23 -6.52 13.38 -6.17
N ILE A 24 -5.27 12.98 -5.92
CA ILE A 24 -4.44 13.51 -4.81
C ILE A 24 -3.64 14.74 -5.25
N GLY A 25 -3.39 14.87 -6.56
CA GLY A 25 -2.60 15.93 -7.13
C GLY A 25 -1.09 15.66 -7.04
N ARG A 26 -0.38 16.14 -8.07
CA ARG A 26 1.09 16.10 -8.09
C ARG A 26 1.66 17.15 -7.15
N SER A 27 2.68 16.76 -6.40
CA SER A 27 3.35 17.64 -5.46
C SER A 27 4.78 17.95 -5.93
N GLY A 28 5.40 18.96 -5.31
CA GLY A 28 6.81 19.28 -5.58
C GLY A 28 7.76 18.14 -5.19
N PRO A 29 9.03 18.20 -5.64
CA PRO A 29 9.99 17.11 -5.45
C PRO A 29 10.22 16.73 -3.99
N ASP A 30 10.21 17.70 -3.06
CA ASP A 30 10.35 17.43 -1.62
C ASP A 30 9.20 16.57 -1.08
N ILE A 31 7.98 16.85 -1.51
CA ILE A 31 6.78 16.13 -1.06
C ILE A 31 6.76 14.71 -1.65
N GLU A 32 7.17 14.53 -2.92
CA GLU A 32 7.33 13.19 -3.50
C GLU A 32 8.42 12.39 -2.78
N HIS A 33 9.47 13.05 -2.30
CA HIS A 33 10.51 12.39 -1.49
C HIS A 33 9.97 11.95 -0.13
N GLU A 34 9.28 12.83 0.59
CA GLU A 34 8.60 12.48 1.86
C GLU A 34 7.59 11.35 1.66
N ARG A 35 6.84 11.39 0.56
CA ARG A 35 5.89 10.33 0.17
C ARG A 35 6.59 8.99 -0.05
N ALA A 36 7.70 8.97 -0.79
CA ALA A 36 8.44 7.75 -1.05
C ALA A 36 8.99 7.13 0.25
N ILE A 37 9.47 7.96 1.18
CA ILE A 37 9.89 7.51 2.52
C ILE A 37 8.71 6.90 3.28
N ALA A 38 7.57 7.61 3.33
CA ALA A 38 6.39 7.12 4.04
C ALA A 38 5.85 5.80 3.46
N ILE A 39 5.87 5.63 2.13
CA ILE A 39 5.50 4.37 1.47
C ILE A 39 6.47 3.25 1.84
N TYR A 40 7.77 3.53 1.85
CA TYR A 40 8.78 2.54 2.18
C TYR A 40 8.64 2.03 3.62
N ASP A 41 8.49 2.94 4.57
CA ASP A 41 8.28 2.61 5.99
C ASP A 41 7.00 1.77 6.17
N LEU A 42 5.91 2.13 5.48
CA LEU A 42 4.67 1.37 5.50
C LEU A 42 4.89 -0.05 4.97
N ILE A 43 5.58 -0.22 3.84
CA ILE A 43 5.83 -1.54 3.25
C ILE A 43 6.75 -2.40 4.15
N GLU A 44 7.77 -1.81 4.78
CA GLU A 44 8.74 -2.53 5.63
C GLU A 44 8.11 -3.06 6.93
N GLU A 45 7.24 -2.27 7.59
CA GLU A 45 6.78 -2.58 8.96
C GLU A 45 5.27 -2.88 9.08
N ASN A 46 4.51 -2.93 7.98
CA ASN A 46 3.08 -3.24 8.07
C ASN A 46 2.78 -4.72 8.40
N VAL A 47 1.63 -4.90 9.05
CA VAL A 47 0.92 -6.17 9.15
C VAL A 47 -0.48 -5.94 8.62
N PHE A 48 -0.92 -6.78 7.68
CA PHE A 48 -2.17 -6.60 6.98
C PHE A 48 -2.86 -7.94 6.71
N ALA A 49 -4.05 -8.11 7.30
CA ALA A 49 -4.84 -9.33 7.21
C ALA A 49 -6.34 -8.99 7.10
N PRO A 50 -6.85 -8.65 5.90
CA PRO A 50 -8.25 -8.35 5.71
C PRO A 50 -9.11 -9.59 5.98
N GLU A 51 -10.22 -9.39 6.69
CA GLU A 51 -11.14 -10.49 7.03
C GLU A 51 -11.72 -11.13 5.76
N GLY A 52 -11.74 -12.47 5.73
CA GLY A 52 -12.27 -13.24 4.60
C GLY A 52 -11.41 -13.23 3.32
N ALA A 53 -10.28 -12.53 3.30
CA ALA A 53 -9.40 -12.45 2.15
C ALA A 53 -8.37 -13.59 2.05
N GLY A 54 -8.25 -14.41 3.09
CA GLY A 54 -7.23 -15.45 3.16
C GLY A 54 -5.82 -14.87 3.26
N GLU A 55 -4.85 -15.65 2.82
CA GLU A 55 -3.44 -15.28 2.83
C GLU A 55 -3.07 -14.44 1.59
N GLY A 56 -2.32 -13.37 1.82
CA GLY A 56 -1.77 -12.45 0.82
C GLY A 56 -0.55 -13.00 0.07
N PRO A 57 0.28 -12.15 -0.54
CA PRO A 57 0.44 -10.70 -0.30
C PRO A 57 -0.63 -9.80 -0.95
N PHE A 58 -0.75 -8.57 -0.43
CA PHE A 58 -1.72 -7.57 -0.87
C PHE A 58 -1.03 -6.33 -1.46
N THR A 59 -1.75 -5.62 -2.32
CA THR A 59 -1.39 -4.30 -2.82
C THR A 59 -2.46 -3.31 -2.39
N LEU A 60 -2.04 -2.08 -2.06
CA LEU A 60 -2.91 -1.01 -1.61
C LEU A 60 -2.83 0.16 -2.59
N HIS A 61 -3.96 0.56 -3.13
CA HIS A 61 -4.08 1.78 -3.93
C HIS A 61 -4.91 2.82 -3.16
N ILE A 62 -4.34 4.01 -2.98
CA ILE A 62 -4.94 5.10 -2.20
C ILE A 62 -5.39 6.20 -3.14
N GLY A 63 -6.64 6.63 -3.04
CA GLY A 63 -7.18 7.75 -3.80
C GLY A 63 -8.00 8.70 -2.93
N ILE A 64 -8.54 9.76 -3.54
CA ILE A 64 -9.52 10.64 -2.91
C ILE A 64 -10.79 10.60 -3.74
N THR A 65 -11.92 10.33 -3.10
CA THR A 65 -13.24 10.44 -3.73
C THR A 65 -14.05 11.49 -2.98
N GLY A 66 -14.28 12.63 -3.63
CA GLY A 66 -14.89 13.81 -3.01
C GLY A 66 -14.00 14.35 -1.88
N ASN A 67 -14.42 14.14 -0.64
CA ASN A 67 -13.71 14.58 0.56
C ASN A 67 -13.26 13.40 1.45
N ARG A 68 -13.23 12.19 0.91
CA ARG A 68 -12.87 10.95 1.61
C ARG A 68 -11.65 10.30 0.98
N LEU A 69 -10.81 9.71 1.83
CA LEU A 69 -9.78 8.77 1.37
C LEU A 69 -10.43 7.47 0.95
N MET A 70 -9.99 6.95 -0.17
CA MET A 70 -10.40 5.67 -0.73
C MET A 70 -9.23 4.71 -0.69
N PHE A 71 -9.49 3.50 -0.21
CA PHE A 71 -8.52 2.41 -0.13
C PHE A 71 -9.00 1.26 -1.00
N ASP A 72 -8.27 0.98 -2.07
CA ASP A 72 -8.51 -0.16 -2.94
C ASP A 72 -7.46 -1.22 -2.67
N ILE A 73 -7.89 -2.33 -2.07
CA ILE A 73 -7.04 -3.43 -1.64
C ILE A 73 -7.20 -4.57 -2.64
N ARG A 74 -6.07 -4.98 -3.22
CA ARG A 74 -6.01 -6.09 -4.18
C ARG A 74 -4.99 -7.12 -3.73
N ARG A 75 -5.04 -8.28 -4.35
CA ARG A 75 -3.95 -9.25 -4.32
C ARG A 75 -2.87 -8.86 -5.33
N GLU A 76 -1.71 -9.48 -5.22
CA GLU A 76 -0.59 -9.27 -6.15
C GLU A 76 -0.95 -9.58 -7.62
N ASP A 77 -1.84 -10.55 -7.86
CA ASP A 77 -2.35 -10.88 -9.20
C ASP A 77 -3.36 -9.86 -9.76
N GLY A 78 -3.66 -8.81 -8.98
CA GLY A 78 -4.61 -7.76 -9.33
C GLY A 78 -6.06 -8.10 -8.98
N THR A 79 -6.34 -9.25 -8.38
CA THR A 79 -7.69 -9.62 -7.94
C THR A 79 -8.15 -8.69 -6.80
N ALA A 80 -9.28 -8.01 -7.00
CA ALA A 80 -9.85 -7.14 -5.98
C ALA A 80 -10.28 -7.93 -4.74
N VAL A 81 -9.95 -7.40 -3.57
CA VAL A 81 -10.32 -7.99 -2.26
C VAL A 81 -11.39 -7.15 -1.61
N VAL A 82 -11.12 -5.87 -1.43
CA VAL A 82 -12.04 -4.92 -0.80
C VAL A 82 -11.69 -3.50 -1.23
N ALA A 83 -12.70 -2.67 -1.43
CA ALA A 83 -12.55 -1.22 -1.60
C ALA A 83 -13.35 -0.50 -0.51
N HIS A 84 -12.76 0.49 0.16
CA HIS A 84 -13.38 1.31 1.21
C HIS A 84 -13.25 2.80 0.93
#